data_AF-V8G968-F1
#
_entry.id   AF-V8G968-F1
#
_cell.length_a   1.000
_cell.length_b   1.000
_cell.length_c   1.000
_cell.angle_alpha   90.00
_cell.angle_beta   90.00
_cell.angle_gamma   90.00
#
_symmetry.space_group_name_H-M   'P 1'
#
loop_
_entity.id
_entity.type
_entity.pdbx_description
1 polymer ?
#
loop_
_entity_poly.entity_id
_entity_poly.type
_entity_poly.pdbx_seq_one_letter_code
_entity_poly.pdbx_strand_id
1 'polypeptide(L)'
;MKVVDPSMLNRLSGYMTTLLPVVFGYSYIFHYSRLEKRLLFFTFFISAFSLALIGQRGMLFCLLLLSISLYTKKKKISLVKFSVMACLLVILAQVLFLLRSEGLNTNISLSSLLGSFFHQQGVSFIVYELSKLYSFPDYLSYQVFIPGLNFMLDIFNLGSAEQTFKFFGDYLAFTVNTEEYAQGKGLGWTLVGDFEQILGWGDFGVLVGMILFGAMLGYLDKSRYKDIQFIKYSLFLNILFLPRSSLQNLLIPIVACVCILLIRKLIMGNFLLKIRPN
;
A
#
# COMPACT_ATOMS: atom_id res chain seq x y z
N MET A 1 33.11 7.51 12.92
CA MET A 1 31.82 6.94 12.46
C MET A 1 31.37 7.72 11.24
N LYS A 2 31.25 7.08 10.06
CA LYS A 2 30.70 7.77 8.88
C LYS A 2 29.21 7.99 9.14
N VAL A 3 28.79 9.25 9.18
CA VAL A 3 27.38 9.63 9.23
C VAL A 3 26.76 9.07 7.95
N VAL A 4 25.89 8.07 8.11
CA VAL A 4 25.14 7.52 6.99
C VAL A 4 24.23 8.63 6.47
N ASP A 5 24.32 8.93 5.18
CA ASP A 5 23.49 9.94 4.53
C ASP A 5 21.99 9.64 4.82
N PRO A 6 21.24 10.57 5.44
CA PRO A 6 19.82 10.40 5.74
C PRO A 6 19.00 10.03 4.51
N SER A 7 19.40 10.48 3.32
CA SER A 7 18.74 10.15 2.06
C SER A 7 18.89 8.67 1.70
N MET A 8 20.02 8.06 2.04
CA MET A 8 20.29 6.63 1.81
C MET A 8 19.44 5.74 2.72
N LEU A 9 19.30 6.13 4.00
CA LEU A 9 18.46 5.42 4.97
C LEU A 9 16.98 5.46 4.56
N ASN A 10 16.51 6.60 4.08
CA ASN A 10 15.13 6.74 3.59
C ASN A 10 14.85 5.93 2.32
N ARG A 11 15.84 5.80 1.42
CA ARG A 11 15.73 4.92 0.24
C ARG A 11 15.69 3.45 0.65
N LEU A 12 16.58 3.04 1.54
CA LEU A 12 16.63 1.67 2.06
C LEU A 12 15.33 1.29 2.77
N SER A 13 14.77 2.19 3.59
CA SER A 13 13.50 1.93 4.27
C SER A 13 12.36 1.72 3.26
N GLY A 14 12.28 2.54 2.20
CA GLY A 14 11.29 2.39 1.13
C GLY A 14 11.40 1.08 0.35
N TYR A 15 12.63 0.61 0.07
CA TYR A 15 12.82 -0.70 -0.55
C TYR A 15 12.43 -1.84 0.38
N MET A 16 12.78 -1.74 1.67
CA MET A 16 12.45 -2.77 2.66
C MET A 16 10.94 -2.88 2.89
N THR A 17 10.21 -1.77 2.97
CA THR A 17 8.75 -1.78 3.11
C THR A 17 8.05 -2.42 1.90
N THR A 18 8.64 -2.30 0.71
CA THR A 18 8.08 -2.85 -0.53
C THR A 18 8.45 -4.33 -0.74
N LEU A 19 9.68 -4.72 -0.44
CA LEU A 19 10.18 -6.09 -0.67
C LEU A 19 9.73 -7.06 0.42
N LEU A 20 9.55 -6.61 1.66
CA LEU A 20 9.15 -7.46 2.77
C LEU A 20 7.83 -8.21 2.49
N PRO A 21 6.73 -7.57 1.99
CA PRO A 21 5.52 -8.28 1.56
C PRO A 21 5.76 -9.29 0.45
N VAL A 22 6.63 -8.96 -0.49
CA VAL A 22 6.99 -9.84 -1.61
C VAL A 22 7.66 -11.11 -1.07
N VAL A 23 8.67 -10.98 -0.21
CA VAL A 23 9.35 -12.12 0.44
C VAL A 23 8.38 -12.95 1.28
N PHE A 24 7.47 -12.30 2.02
CA PHE A 24 6.44 -13.00 2.78
C PHE A 24 5.55 -13.85 1.88
N GLY A 25 5.01 -13.27 0.80
CA GLY A 25 4.17 -14.00 -0.15
C GLY A 25 4.91 -15.18 -0.78
N TYR A 26 6.19 -15.00 -1.14
CA TYR A 26 7.02 -16.06 -1.71
C TYR A 26 7.21 -17.20 -0.71
N SER A 27 7.61 -16.88 0.52
CA SER A 27 7.86 -17.87 1.58
C SER A 27 6.60 -18.65 1.96
N TYR A 28 5.44 -17.98 1.93
CA TYR A 28 4.16 -18.57 2.27
C TYR A 28 3.76 -19.67 1.28
N ILE A 29 3.96 -19.44 -0.02
CA ILE A 29 3.57 -20.34 -1.11
C ILE A 29 4.63 -21.38 -1.47
N PHE A 30 5.91 -21.00 -1.60
CA PHE A 30 6.96 -21.83 -2.20
C PHE A 30 7.87 -22.55 -1.17
N HIS A 31 7.29 -22.95 -0.05
CA HIS A 31 7.90 -23.84 0.95
C HIS A 31 9.15 -23.32 1.68
N TYR A 32 8.93 -22.35 2.57
CA TYR A 32 9.79 -22.14 3.74
C TYR A 32 9.35 -23.01 4.93
N SER A 33 10.29 -23.32 5.83
CA SER A 33 10.03 -24.04 7.08
C SER A 33 9.05 -23.27 7.98
N ARG A 34 8.39 -23.97 8.90
CA ARG A 34 7.40 -23.37 9.81
C ARG A 34 8.01 -22.26 10.69
N LEU A 35 9.32 -22.36 10.97
CA LEU A 35 10.07 -21.42 11.77
C LEU A 35 10.32 -20.12 10.99
N GLU A 36 10.78 -20.21 9.75
CA GLU A 36 11.05 -19.03 8.92
C GLU A 36 9.79 -18.22 8.61
N LYS A 37 8.65 -18.90 8.39
CA LYS A 37 7.35 -18.23 8.26
C LYS A 37 6.98 -17.42 9.50
N ARG A 38 7.28 -17.94 10.70
CA ARG A 38 7.03 -17.25 11.98
C ARG A 38 7.97 -16.06 12.14
N LEU A 39 9.26 -16.23 11.81
CA LEU A 39 10.24 -15.15 11.86
C LEU A 39 9.85 -14.00 10.92
N LEU A 40 9.52 -14.31 9.66
CA LEU A 40 9.10 -13.29 8.69
C LEU A 40 7.84 -12.56 9.16
N PHE A 41 6.87 -13.28 9.70
CA PHE A 41 5.66 -12.66 10.25
C PHE A 41 5.97 -11.78 11.48
N PHE A 42 6.91 -12.21 12.33
CA PHE A 42 7.34 -11.44 13.49
C PHE A 42 8.10 -10.17 13.08
N THR A 43 9.00 -10.24 12.09
CA THR A 43 9.67 -9.07 11.51
C THR A 43 8.64 -8.09 10.95
N PHE A 44 7.62 -8.60 10.26
CA PHE A 44 6.48 -7.83 9.78
C PHE A 44 5.74 -7.12 10.91
N PHE A 45 5.43 -7.85 11.98
CA PHE A 45 4.76 -7.30 13.15
C PHE A 45 5.58 -6.18 13.80
N ILE A 46 6.88 -6.38 14.02
CA ILE A 46 7.77 -5.35 14.55
C ILE A 46 7.75 -4.12 13.66
N SER A 47 7.90 -4.28 12.34
CA SER A 47 7.92 -3.15 11.41
C SER A 47 6.61 -2.34 11.45
N ALA A 48 5.46 -3.03 11.44
CA ALA A 48 4.15 -2.39 11.51
C ALA A 48 3.90 -1.72 12.87
N PHE A 49 4.39 -2.32 13.95
CA PHE A 49 4.29 -1.76 15.30
C PHE A 49 5.17 -0.50 15.44
N SER A 50 6.41 -0.54 14.95
CA SER A 50 7.29 0.64 14.92
C SER A 50 6.67 1.79 14.12
N LEU A 51 6.08 1.51 12.96
CA LEU A 51 5.34 2.51 12.18
C LEU A 51 4.12 3.06 12.92
N ALA A 52 3.39 2.22 13.66
CA ALA A 52 2.27 2.65 14.47
C ALA A 52 2.68 3.60 15.61
N LEU A 53 3.84 3.38 16.23
CA LEU A 53 4.42 4.31 17.22
C LEU A 53 4.76 5.67 16.60
N ILE A 54 5.23 5.66 15.34
CA ILE A 54 5.44 6.88 14.53
C ILE A 54 4.13 7.27 13.82
N GLY A 55 2.97 6.94 14.39
CA GLY A 55 1.62 7.39 13.99
C GLY A 55 1.02 6.76 12.73
N GLN A 56 1.79 5.99 11.97
CA GLN A 56 1.33 5.26 10.78
C GLN A 56 0.69 3.93 11.18
N ARG A 57 -0.56 4.00 11.64
CA ARG A 57 -1.30 2.88 12.23
C ARG A 57 -1.89 1.90 11.19
N GLY A 58 -2.03 2.34 9.95
CA GLY A 58 -2.69 1.58 8.88
C GLY A 58 -2.06 0.21 8.60
N MET A 59 -0.74 0.14 8.61
CA MET A 59 0.00 -1.10 8.34
C MET A 59 -0.26 -2.18 9.40
N LEU A 60 -0.38 -1.78 10.67
CA LEU A 60 -0.70 -2.67 11.78
C LEU A 60 -2.11 -3.27 11.63
N PHE A 61 -3.09 -2.48 11.19
CA PHE A 61 -4.44 -2.98 10.89
C PHE A 61 -4.46 -3.96 9.72
N CYS A 62 -3.73 -3.65 8.65
CA CYS A 62 -3.63 -4.53 7.49
C CYS A 62 -3.01 -5.89 7.88
N LEU A 63 -2.00 -5.88 8.75
CA LEU A 63 -1.38 -7.12 9.27
C LEU A 63 -2.35 -7.94 10.13
N LEU A 64 -3.14 -7.29 10.98
CA LEU A 64 -4.16 -7.98 11.78
C LEU A 64 -5.23 -8.60 10.87
N LEU A 65 -5.70 -7.87 9.85
CA LEU A 65 -6.63 -8.39 8.84
C LEU A 65 -6.04 -9.56 8.04
N LEU A 66 -4.75 -9.51 7.69
CA LEU A 66 -4.05 -10.65 7.07
C LEU A 66 -4.07 -11.87 7.99
N SER A 67 -3.78 -11.68 9.28
CA SER A 67 -3.79 -12.75 10.29
C SER A 67 -5.16 -13.40 10.41
N ILE A 68 -6.21 -12.58 10.43
CA ILE A 68 -7.60 -13.00 10.47
C ILE A 68 -7.96 -13.77 9.20
N SER A 69 -7.53 -13.29 8.03
CA SER A 69 -7.73 -13.96 6.75
C SER A 69 -7.06 -15.34 6.72
N LEU A 70 -5.83 -15.44 7.24
CA LEU A 70 -5.12 -16.72 7.34
C LEU A 70 -5.76 -17.68 8.35
N TYR A 71 -6.33 -17.15 9.44
CA TYR A 71 -7.04 -17.95 10.45
C TYR A 71 -8.40 -18.44 9.93
N THR A 72 -9.15 -17.58 9.24
CA THR A 72 -10.48 -17.90 8.68
C THR A 72 -10.42 -19.01 7.64
N LYS A 73 -9.33 -19.11 6.87
CA LYS A 73 -9.09 -20.24 5.96
C LYS A 73 -9.09 -21.60 6.66
N LYS A 74 -8.78 -21.65 7.96
CA LYS A 74 -8.76 -22.89 8.75
C LYS A 74 -9.99 -23.06 9.64
N LYS A 75 -10.64 -21.97 10.03
CA LYS A 75 -11.77 -21.97 10.97
C LYS A 75 -12.79 -20.90 10.58
N LYS A 76 -14.07 -21.26 10.50
CA LYS A 76 -15.14 -20.28 10.27
C LYS A 76 -15.20 -19.31 11.46
N ILE A 77 -15.01 -18.01 11.19
CA ILE A 77 -15.27 -16.95 12.17
C ILE A 77 -16.71 -16.45 11.94
N SER A 78 -17.49 -16.30 13.01
CA SER A 78 -18.83 -15.71 12.91
C SER A 78 -18.73 -14.20 12.64
N LEU A 79 -19.70 -13.66 11.91
CA LEU A 79 -19.77 -12.21 11.61
C LEU A 79 -19.68 -11.36 12.90
N VAL A 80 -20.34 -11.80 13.98
CA VAL A 80 -20.28 -11.12 15.29
C VAL A 80 -18.85 -10.99 15.81
N LYS A 81 -18.06 -12.06 15.76
CA LYS A 81 -16.66 -12.03 16.23
C LYS A 81 -15.80 -11.13 15.35
N PHE A 82 -16.07 -11.11 14.05
CA PHE A 82 -15.39 -10.21 13.12
C PHE A 82 -15.73 -8.73 13.42
N SER A 83 -17.00 -8.40 13.62
CA SER A 83 -17.44 -7.03 13.95
C SER A 83 -16.87 -6.54 15.28
N VAL A 84 -16.89 -7.36 16.33
CA VAL A 84 -16.29 -7.01 17.63
C VAL A 84 -14.79 -6.73 17.46
N MET A 85 -14.09 -7.56 16.71
CA MET A 85 -12.67 -7.37 16.44
C MET A 85 -12.40 -6.09 15.64
N ALA A 86 -13.20 -5.79 14.62
CA ALA A 86 -13.10 -4.53 13.87
C ALA A 86 -13.31 -3.31 14.78
N CYS A 87 -14.29 -3.34 15.69
CA CYS A 87 -14.50 -2.29 16.69
C CYS A 87 -13.29 -2.14 17.61
N LEU A 88 -12.71 -3.24 18.11
CA LEU A 88 -11.50 -3.21 18.94
C LEU A 88 -10.30 -2.61 18.19
N LEU A 89 -10.15 -2.89 16.90
CA LEU A 89 -9.11 -2.28 16.07
C LEU A 89 -9.30 -0.78 15.94
N VAL A 90 -10.52 -0.30 15.72
CA VAL A 90 -10.80 1.14 15.66
C VAL A 90 -10.49 1.81 17.00
N ILE A 91 -10.89 1.21 18.12
CA ILE A 91 -10.58 1.73 19.46
C ILE A 91 -9.07 1.79 19.68
N LEU A 92 -8.34 0.71 19.36
CA LEU A 92 -6.87 0.67 19.44
C LEU A 92 -6.24 1.78 18.58
N ALA A 93 -6.76 2.00 17.37
CA ALA A 93 -6.28 3.07 16.49
C ALA A 93 -6.37 4.42 17.16
N GLN A 94 -7.52 4.70 17.78
CA GLN A 94 -7.79 5.98 18.41
C GLN A 94 -6.96 6.16 19.69
N VAL A 95 -6.82 5.12 20.51
CA VAL A 95 -5.93 5.18 21.69
C VAL A 95 -4.49 5.50 21.26
N LEU A 96 -3.97 4.85 20.22
CA LEU A 96 -2.64 5.15 19.68
C LEU A 96 -2.52 6.58 19.12
N PHE A 97 -3.60 7.17 18.59
CA PHE A 97 -3.60 8.57 18.17
C PHE A 97 -3.41 9.52 19.35
N LEU A 98 -4.20 9.29 20.40
CA LEU A 98 -4.24 10.13 21.59
C LEU A 98 -2.92 10.11 22.35
N LEU A 99 -2.29 8.94 22.44
CA LEU A 99 -0.97 8.79 23.07
C LEU A 99 0.10 9.65 22.39
N ARG A 100 -0.08 10.00 21.10
CA ARG A 100 0.89 10.79 20.32
C ARG A 100 0.57 12.28 20.27
N SER A 101 -0.69 12.70 20.35
CA SER A 101 -1.03 14.13 20.23
C SER A 101 -0.61 14.99 21.42
N GLU A 102 0.11 14.42 22.40
CA GLU A 102 0.72 15.01 23.60
C GLU A 102 -0.17 15.95 24.46
N GLY A 103 -0.38 15.54 25.73
CA GLY A 103 -0.36 16.48 26.85
C GLY A 103 -1.67 17.13 27.35
N LEU A 104 -2.79 17.14 26.63
CA LEU A 104 -3.94 17.96 27.05
C LEU A 104 -5.30 17.25 26.95
N ASN A 105 -6.00 17.29 28.10
CA ASN A 105 -7.38 16.90 28.40
C ASN A 105 -7.69 15.40 28.52
N THR A 106 -7.74 14.96 29.77
CA THR A 106 -8.19 13.64 30.25
C THR A 106 -9.68 13.35 30.02
N ASN A 107 -10.44 14.25 29.38
CA ASN A 107 -11.87 14.11 29.11
C ASN A 107 -12.12 13.88 27.62
N ILE A 108 -11.56 12.82 27.06
CA ILE A 108 -11.84 12.39 25.70
C ILE A 108 -13.02 11.42 25.73
N SER A 109 -14.18 11.88 25.27
CA SER A 109 -15.37 11.04 25.16
C SER A 109 -15.25 10.07 23.97
N LEU A 110 -15.94 8.92 24.05
CA LEU A 110 -16.05 7.99 22.92
C LEU A 110 -16.65 8.69 21.68
N SER A 111 -17.54 9.66 21.89
CA SER A 111 -18.14 10.46 20.81
C SER A 111 -17.12 11.33 20.06
N SER A 112 -16.14 11.93 20.75
CA SER A 112 -15.11 12.73 20.08
C SER A 112 -14.12 11.85 19.31
N LEU A 113 -13.82 10.65 19.81
CA LEU A 113 -13.01 9.65 19.10
C LEU A 113 -13.67 9.12 17.83
N LEU A 114 -14.98 8.83 17.90
CA LEU A 114 -15.74 8.41 16.72
C LEU A 114 -15.89 9.57 15.74
N GLY A 115 -16.19 10.77 16.23
CA GLY A 115 -16.29 11.98 15.41
C GLY A 115 -15.01 12.28 14.64
N SER A 116 -13.84 12.22 15.29
CA SER A 116 -12.55 12.43 14.63
C SER A 116 -12.23 11.35 13.59
N PHE A 117 -12.57 10.09 13.87
CA PHE A 117 -12.44 9.00 12.90
C PHE A 117 -13.28 9.26 11.64
N PHE A 118 -14.59 9.52 11.81
CA PHE A 118 -15.48 9.78 10.67
C PHE A 118 -15.09 11.04 9.90
N HIS A 119 -14.67 12.10 10.61
CA HIS A 119 -14.13 13.30 9.99
C HIS A 119 -12.91 12.98 9.11
N GLN A 120 -11.94 12.22 9.62
CA GLN A 120 -10.79 11.80 8.84
C GLN A 120 -11.17 10.96 7.61
N GLN A 121 -12.22 10.12 7.69
CA GLN A 121 -12.77 9.40 6.52
C GLN A 121 -13.43 10.37 5.52
N GLY A 122 -14.18 11.36 5.99
CA GLY A 122 -14.80 12.39 5.17
C GLY A 122 -13.79 13.22 4.36
N VAL A 123 -12.60 13.49 4.92
CA VAL A 123 -11.53 14.21 4.22
C VAL A 123 -11.17 13.55 2.88
N SER A 124 -11.16 12.22 2.79
CA SER A 124 -10.87 11.53 1.52
C SER A 124 -11.90 11.81 0.42
N PHE A 125 -13.17 11.97 0.77
CA PHE A 125 -14.22 12.35 -0.19
C PHE A 125 -14.12 13.83 -0.58
N ILE A 126 -13.80 14.70 0.37
CA ILE A 126 -13.57 16.13 0.09
C ILE A 126 -12.40 16.29 -0.88
N VAL A 127 -11.31 15.55 -0.67
CA VAL A 127 -10.14 15.61 -1.56
C VAL A 127 -10.44 15.06 -2.95
N TYR A 128 -11.31 14.05 -3.06
CA TYR A 128 -11.80 13.58 -4.35
C TYR A 128 -12.63 14.64 -5.09
N GLU A 129 -13.56 15.31 -4.40
CA GLU A 129 -14.30 16.42 -5.04
C GLU A 129 -13.39 17.59 -5.40
N LEU A 130 -12.38 17.86 -4.56
CA LEU A 130 -11.37 18.88 -4.83
C LEU A 130 -10.54 18.54 -6.07
N SER A 131 -10.17 17.27 -6.29
CA SER A 131 -9.34 16.89 -7.44
C SER A 131 -10.02 17.23 -8.77
N LYS A 132 -11.34 17.12 -8.86
CA LYS A 132 -12.12 17.47 -10.06
C LYS A 132 -12.00 18.94 -10.47
N LEU A 133 -11.58 19.83 -9.56
CA LEU A 133 -11.44 21.26 -9.83
C LEU A 133 -10.06 21.65 -10.39
N TYR A 134 -9.10 20.73 -10.41
CA TYR A 134 -7.73 20.98 -10.86
C TYR A 134 -7.40 20.16 -12.12
N SER A 135 -6.57 20.73 -12.98
CA SER A 135 -6.00 20.02 -14.13
C SER A 135 -4.68 19.37 -13.71
N PHE A 136 -4.52 18.09 -14.06
CA PHE A 136 -3.32 17.33 -13.73
C PHE A 136 -2.43 17.14 -14.97
N PRO A 137 -1.10 17.19 -14.81
CA PRO A 137 -0.19 16.84 -15.89
C PRO A 137 -0.34 15.37 -16.32
N ASP A 138 -0.43 15.14 -17.63
CA ASP A 138 -0.58 13.80 -18.23
C ASP A 138 0.50 12.80 -17.79
N TYR A 139 1.71 13.29 -17.48
CA TYR A 139 2.82 12.44 -17.07
C TYR A 139 2.51 11.68 -15.77
N LEU A 140 1.67 12.22 -14.89
CA LEU A 140 1.28 11.57 -13.64
C LEU A 140 0.49 10.30 -13.91
N SER A 141 -0.37 10.29 -14.93
CA SER A 141 -1.09 9.09 -15.37
C SER A 141 -0.13 8.00 -15.82
N TYR A 142 0.89 8.34 -16.61
CA TYR A 142 1.92 7.37 -17.02
C TYR A 142 2.76 6.89 -15.84
N GLN A 143 3.07 7.77 -14.89
CA GLN A 143 3.85 7.45 -13.71
C GLN A 143 3.13 6.50 -12.74
N VAL A 144 1.79 6.51 -12.74
CA VAL A 144 1.03 5.47 -12.03
C VAL A 144 1.37 4.09 -12.59
N PHE A 145 1.54 3.95 -13.91
CA PHE A 145 1.77 2.67 -14.60
C PHE A 145 3.23 2.26 -14.76
N ILE A 146 4.15 3.22 -14.77
CA ILE A 146 5.58 3.00 -15.02
C ILE A 146 6.35 3.37 -13.75
N PRO A 147 6.68 2.38 -12.89
CA PRO A 147 7.51 2.63 -11.73
C PRO A 147 8.87 3.21 -12.12
N GLY A 148 9.28 4.31 -11.48
CA GLY A 148 10.56 4.95 -11.76
C GLY A 148 10.60 5.80 -13.02
N LEU A 149 9.44 6.15 -13.61
CA LEU A 149 9.38 7.03 -14.78
C LEU A 149 10.14 8.35 -14.56
N ASN A 150 9.93 9.05 -13.44
CA ASN A 150 10.66 10.30 -13.16
C ASN A 150 12.18 10.09 -13.11
N PHE A 151 12.64 8.97 -12.54
CA PHE A 151 14.06 8.65 -12.53
C PHE A 151 14.61 8.43 -13.95
N MET A 152 13.84 7.80 -14.83
CA MET A 152 14.23 7.67 -16.23
C MET A 152 14.23 9.03 -16.95
N LEU A 153 13.20 9.85 -16.74
CA LEU A 153 13.10 11.19 -17.33
C LEU A 153 14.27 12.10 -16.88
N ASP A 154 14.66 12.00 -15.61
CA ASP A 154 15.83 12.69 -15.06
C ASP A 154 17.15 12.21 -15.70
N ILE A 155 17.35 10.89 -15.83
CA ILE A 155 18.57 10.34 -16.47
C ILE A 155 18.74 10.85 -17.90
N PHE A 156 17.64 10.92 -18.65
CA PHE A 156 17.65 11.32 -20.04
C PHE A 156 17.54 12.85 -20.23
N ASN A 157 17.52 13.65 -19.15
CA ASN A 157 17.27 15.09 -19.17
C ASN A 157 16.00 15.47 -19.98
N LEU A 158 14.99 14.59 -19.96
CA LEU A 158 13.73 14.77 -20.67
C LEU A 158 12.67 15.46 -19.80
N GLY A 159 13.00 15.78 -18.54
CA GLY A 159 12.06 16.34 -17.58
C GLY A 159 12.20 17.82 -17.27
N SER A 160 11.05 18.50 -17.14
CA SER A 160 10.95 19.84 -16.56
C SER A 160 10.93 19.76 -15.03
N ALA A 161 11.19 20.87 -14.34
CA ALA A 161 11.07 20.97 -12.87
C ALA A 161 9.67 20.55 -12.36
N GLU A 162 8.64 20.65 -13.21
CA GLU A 162 7.26 20.24 -12.94
C GLU A 162 7.06 18.71 -12.95
N GLN A 163 8.03 17.91 -13.43
CA GLN A 163 7.99 16.43 -13.44
C GLN A 163 8.53 15.79 -12.15
N THR A 164 8.66 16.56 -11.08
CA THR A 164 9.20 16.11 -9.79
C THR A 164 8.17 15.42 -8.90
N PHE A 165 6.88 15.60 -9.15
CA PHE A 165 5.81 15.00 -8.33
C PHE A 165 5.72 13.50 -8.55
N LYS A 166 5.50 12.74 -7.47
CA LYS A 166 5.57 11.27 -7.51
C LYS A 166 4.25 10.60 -7.91
N PHE A 167 3.13 11.26 -7.65
CA PHE A 167 1.76 10.79 -7.93
C PHE A 167 0.76 11.95 -7.80
N PHE A 168 -0.49 11.73 -8.21
CA PHE A 168 -1.54 12.78 -8.22
C PHE A 168 -1.75 13.49 -6.88
N GLY A 169 -1.79 12.77 -5.76
CA GLY A 169 -1.99 13.40 -4.44
C GLY A 169 -0.84 14.30 -4.00
N ASP A 170 0.38 14.06 -4.50
CA ASP A 170 1.56 14.90 -4.27
C ASP A 170 1.41 16.23 -5.00
N TYR A 171 1.03 16.16 -6.29
CA TYR A 171 0.75 17.32 -7.12
C TYR A 171 -0.42 18.16 -6.58
N LEU A 172 -1.52 17.52 -6.19
CA LEU A 172 -2.68 18.23 -5.66
C LEU A 172 -2.35 18.96 -4.35
N ALA A 173 -1.60 18.33 -3.44
CA ALA A 173 -1.20 18.96 -2.19
C ALA A 173 -0.33 20.22 -2.43
N PHE A 174 0.63 20.13 -3.36
CA PHE A 174 1.44 21.26 -3.77
C PHE A 174 0.62 22.39 -4.40
N THR A 175 -0.33 22.04 -5.27
CA THR A 175 -1.13 22.99 -6.06
C THR A 175 -2.15 23.73 -5.19
N VAL A 176 -2.74 23.05 -4.21
CA VAL A 176 -3.76 23.62 -3.32
C VAL A 176 -3.12 24.55 -2.28
N ASN A 177 -2.01 24.13 -1.66
CA ASN A 177 -1.30 24.96 -0.69
C ASN A 177 0.19 24.60 -0.63
N THR A 178 1.00 25.38 -1.35
CA THR A 178 2.45 25.16 -1.44
C THR A 178 3.17 25.34 -0.10
N GLU A 179 2.70 26.24 0.78
CA GLU A 179 3.34 26.48 2.08
C GLU A 179 3.16 25.29 3.03
N GLU A 180 1.93 24.78 3.13
CA GLU A 180 1.62 23.60 3.95
C GLU A 180 2.30 22.35 3.39
N TYR A 181 2.36 22.22 2.06
CA TYR A 181 3.10 21.15 1.39
C TYR A 181 4.60 21.20 1.69
N ALA A 182 5.22 22.39 1.66
CA ALA A 182 6.63 22.57 2.01
C ALA A 182 6.93 22.22 3.48
N GLN A 183 5.92 22.31 4.36
CA GLN A 183 6.00 21.82 5.75
C GLN A 183 5.80 20.30 5.88
N GLY A 184 5.66 19.57 4.76
CA GLY A 184 5.48 18.12 4.73
C GLY A 184 4.04 17.66 4.99
N LYS A 185 3.06 18.56 4.90
CA LYS A 185 1.64 18.21 5.05
C LYS A 185 1.05 17.79 3.71
N GLY A 186 0.30 16.69 3.71
CA GLY A 186 -0.40 16.19 2.54
C GLY A 186 -1.91 16.23 2.73
N LEU A 187 -2.66 16.30 1.62
CA LEU A 187 -4.13 16.26 1.63
C LEU A 187 -4.70 14.84 1.81
N GLY A 188 -3.85 13.82 1.65
CA GLY A 188 -4.30 12.44 1.49
C GLY A 188 -4.73 12.16 0.06
N TRP A 189 -4.79 10.89 -0.32
CA TRP A 189 -5.19 10.47 -1.66
C TRP A 189 -5.92 9.13 -1.60
N THR A 190 -6.65 8.79 -2.65
CA THR A 190 -7.40 7.54 -2.72
C THR A 190 -7.37 6.95 -4.12
N LEU A 191 -7.60 5.64 -4.19
CA LEU A 191 -7.86 4.92 -5.44
C LEU A 191 -8.97 5.54 -6.30
N VAL A 192 -9.98 6.15 -5.66
CA VAL A 192 -11.09 6.81 -6.36
C VAL A 192 -10.55 7.95 -7.22
N GLY A 193 -9.67 8.78 -6.64
CA GLY A 193 -9.00 9.86 -7.35
C GLY A 193 -8.09 9.35 -8.47
N ASP A 194 -7.38 8.23 -8.28
CA ASP A 194 -6.60 7.65 -9.38
C ASP A 194 -7.49 7.25 -10.56
N PHE A 195 -8.62 6.56 -10.34
CA PHE A 195 -9.47 6.15 -11.45
C PHE A 195 -10.11 7.32 -12.20
N GLU A 196 -10.50 8.36 -11.47
CA GLU A 196 -11.04 9.56 -12.07
C GLU A 196 -10.00 10.25 -12.96
N GLN A 197 -8.77 10.44 -12.47
CA GLN A 197 -7.70 11.11 -13.20
C GLN A 197 -7.13 10.26 -14.35
N ILE A 198 -7.03 8.94 -14.19
CA ILE A 198 -6.49 8.04 -15.22
C ILE A 198 -7.46 7.85 -16.38
N LEU A 199 -8.75 7.68 -16.08
CA LEU A 199 -9.75 7.40 -17.11
C LEU A 199 -10.35 8.69 -17.68
N GLY A 200 -10.42 9.77 -16.90
CA GLY A 200 -10.89 11.09 -17.34
C GLY A 200 -12.38 11.15 -17.69
N TRP A 201 -13.17 10.12 -17.36
CA TRP A 201 -14.61 10.05 -17.67
C TRP A 201 -15.49 10.45 -16.48
N GLY A 202 -14.94 11.20 -15.52
CA GLY A 202 -15.62 11.56 -14.29
C GLY A 202 -16.08 10.35 -13.47
N ASP A 203 -17.24 10.46 -12.82
CA ASP A 203 -17.77 9.41 -11.94
C ASP A 203 -18.05 8.09 -12.68
N PHE A 204 -18.33 8.14 -13.99
CA PHE A 204 -18.47 6.92 -14.80
C PHE A 204 -17.14 6.18 -14.95
N GLY A 205 -16.03 6.91 -15.17
CA GLY A 205 -14.69 6.34 -15.19
C GLY A 205 -14.35 5.66 -13.87
N VAL A 206 -14.65 6.32 -12.75
CA VAL A 206 -14.49 5.74 -11.41
C VAL A 206 -15.24 4.43 -11.25
N LEU A 207 -16.52 4.39 -11.66
CA LEU A 207 -17.34 3.18 -11.60
C LEU A 207 -16.70 2.04 -12.41
N VAL A 208 -16.28 2.31 -13.64
CA VAL A 208 -15.61 1.33 -14.51
C VAL A 208 -14.32 0.84 -13.86
N GLY A 209 -13.48 1.75 -13.36
CA GLY A 209 -12.23 1.42 -12.67
C GLY A 209 -12.45 0.51 -11.46
N MET A 210 -13.46 0.83 -10.63
CA MET A 210 -13.83 0.01 -9.48
C MET A 210 -14.34 -1.38 -9.86
N ILE A 211 -15.13 -1.50 -10.92
CA ILE A 211 -15.60 -2.80 -11.43
C ILE A 211 -14.42 -3.64 -11.92
N LEU A 212 -13.53 -3.05 -12.72
CA LEU A 212 -12.34 -3.74 -13.24
C LEU A 212 -11.40 -4.17 -12.11
N PHE A 213 -11.19 -3.30 -11.14
CA PHE A 213 -10.39 -3.60 -9.95
C PHE A 213 -11.02 -4.73 -9.12
N GLY A 214 -12.33 -4.69 -8.91
CA GLY A 214 -13.07 -5.75 -8.24
C GLY A 214 -12.96 -7.10 -8.99
N ALA A 215 -13.05 -7.08 -10.32
CA ALA A 215 -12.85 -8.26 -11.16
C ALA A 215 -11.42 -8.82 -11.02
N MET A 216 -10.41 -7.95 -11.01
CA MET A 216 -9.01 -8.33 -10.77
C MET A 216 -8.84 -8.99 -9.39
N LEU A 217 -9.40 -8.40 -8.32
CA LEU A 217 -9.37 -8.99 -6.98
C LEU A 217 -10.08 -10.35 -6.95
N GLY A 218 -11.22 -10.48 -7.62
CA GLY A 218 -11.95 -11.74 -7.75
C GLY A 218 -11.13 -12.83 -8.46
N TYR A 219 -10.38 -12.46 -9.50
CA TYR A 219 -9.46 -13.37 -10.18
C TYR A 219 -8.31 -13.82 -9.27
N LEU A 220 -7.66 -12.88 -8.58
CA LEU A 220 -6.60 -13.17 -7.61
C LEU A 220 -7.08 -14.12 -6.50
N ASP A 221 -8.31 -13.92 -6.01
CA ASP A 221 -8.86 -14.73 -4.92
C ASP A 221 -9.21 -16.16 -5.34
N LYS A 222 -9.83 -16.34 -6.51
CA LYS A 222 -10.28 -17.64 -7.02
C LYS A 222 -9.16 -18.49 -7.62
N SER A 223 -8.03 -17.88 -7.98
CA SER A 223 -6.95 -18.59 -8.66
C SER A 223 -6.30 -19.66 -7.77
N ARG A 224 -6.13 -20.86 -8.37
CA ARG A 224 -5.45 -21.99 -7.74
C ARG A 224 -3.96 -22.08 -8.13
N TYR A 225 -3.52 -21.28 -9.09
CA TYR A 225 -2.14 -21.30 -9.56
C TYR A 225 -1.21 -20.71 -8.50
N LYS A 226 -0.16 -21.45 -8.12
CA LYS A 226 0.80 -21.04 -7.09
C LYS A 226 1.40 -19.66 -7.37
N ASP A 227 1.73 -19.38 -8.63
CA ASP A 227 2.32 -18.10 -9.04
C ASP A 227 1.36 -16.91 -8.81
N ILE A 228 0.06 -17.10 -9.06
CA ILE A 228 -0.96 -16.07 -8.81
C ILE A 228 -1.26 -15.95 -7.31
N GLN A 229 -1.25 -17.05 -6.57
CA GLN A 229 -1.38 -17.02 -5.11
C GLN A 229 -0.21 -16.28 -4.45
N PHE A 230 1.00 -16.44 -4.99
CA PHE A 230 2.17 -15.68 -4.57
C PHE A 230 1.91 -14.17 -4.71
N ILE A 231 1.52 -13.72 -5.91
CA ILE A 231 1.17 -12.32 -6.17
C ILE A 231 0.09 -11.83 -5.19
N LYS A 232 -0.99 -12.61 -5.00
CA LYS A 232 -2.05 -12.27 -4.04
C LYS A 232 -1.52 -12.01 -2.63
N TYR A 233 -0.70 -12.90 -2.09
CA TYR A 233 -0.18 -12.74 -0.72
C TYR A 233 0.86 -11.63 -0.61
N SER A 234 1.62 -11.37 -1.68
CA SER A 234 2.57 -10.26 -1.74
C SER A 234 1.88 -8.89 -1.83
N LEU A 235 0.71 -8.80 -2.47
CA LEU A 235 -0.04 -7.56 -2.62
C LEU A 235 -1.08 -7.32 -1.51
N PHE A 236 -1.35 -8.31 -0.66
CA PHE A 236 -2.49 -8.28 0.26
C PHE A 236 -2.55 -7.01 1.11
N LEU A 237 -1.43 -6.61 1.71
CA LEU A 237 -1.38 -5.43 2.57
C LEU A 237 -1.59 -4.14 1.78
N ASN A 238 -1.00 -4.06 0.59
CA ASN A 238 -1.12 -2.88 -0.26
C ASN A 238 -2.56 -2.73 -0.75
N ILE A 239 -3.20 -3.84 -1.15
CA ILE A 239 -4.63 -3.86 -1.52
C ILE A 239 -5.52 -3.37 -0.39
N LEU A 240 -5.25 -3.77 0.86
CA LEU A 240 -6.01 -3.28 2.01
C LEU A 240 -5.80 -1.79 2.30
N PHE A 241 -4.63 -1.26 1.94
CA PHE A 241 -4.28 0.14 2.18
C PHE A 241 -4.70 1.08 1.04
N LEU A 242 -5.04 0.54 -0.14
CA LEU A 242 -5.45 1.29 -1.33
C LEU A 242 -6.54 2.34 -1.15
N PRO A 243 -7.57 2.13 -0.30
CA PRO A 243 -8.59 3.15 -0.09
C PRO A 243 -8.02 4.50 0.41
N ARG A 244 -6.80 4.50 0.97
CA ARG A 244 -6.07 5.69 1.46
C ARG A 244 -4.70 5.85 0.81
N SER A 245 -4.54 5.33 -0.39
CA SER A 245 -3.27 5.24 -1.10
C SER A 245 -3.51 5.36 -2.61
N SER A 246 -2.43 5.53 -3.37
CA SER A 246 -2.49 5.47 -4.84
C SER A 246 -2.31 4.04 -5.36
N LEU A 247 -2.85 3.77 -6.56
CA LEU A 247 -2.69 2.57 -7.37
C LEU A 247 -1.22 2.30 -7.72
N GLN A 248 -0.39 3.34 -7.80
CA GLN A 248 1.06 3.24 -8.02
C GLN A 248 1.73 2.31 -6.98
N ASN A 249 1.23 2.29 -5.74
CA ASN A 249 1.77 1.44 -4.66
C ASN A 249 1.56 -0.07 -4.88
N LEU A 250 0.76 -0.49 -5.87
CA LEU A 250 0.67 -1.89 -6.29
C LEU A 250 1.71 -2.27 -7.33
N LEU A 251 2.13 -1.35 -8.18
CA LEU A 251 2.88 -1.73 -9.37
C LEU A 251 4.31 -2.12 -9.07
N ILE A 252 5.01 -1.41 -8.17
CA ILE A 252 6.36 -1.81 -7.75
C ILE A 252 6.38 -3.26 -7.23
N PRO A 253 5.52 -3.68 -6.28
CA PRO A 253 5.51 -5.05 -5.82
C PRO A 253 5.01 -6.05 -6.88
N ILE A 254 4.12 -5.65 -7.80
CA ILE A 254 3.76 -6.50 -8.96
C ILE A 254 4.99 -6.78 -9.83
N VAL A 255 5.73 -5.73 -10.21
CA VAL A 255 6.95 -5.87 -11.02
C VAL A 255 7.96 -6.74 -10.30
N ALA A 256 8.17 -6.53 -8.99
CA ALA A 256 9.06 -7.37 -8.19
C ALA A 256 8.62 -8.85 -8.20
N CYS A 257 7.32 -9.13 -8.06
CA CYS A 257 6.79 -10.49 -8.14
C CYS A 257 7.04 -11.12 -9.52
N VAL A 258 6.80 -10.38 -10.61
CA VAL A 258 7.03 -10.85 -11.98
C VAL A 258 8.51 -11.17 -12.19
N CYS A 259 9.43 -10.28 -11.78
CA CYS A 259 10.87 -10.50 -11.87
C CYS A 259 11.29 -11.77 -11.12
N ILE A 260 10.80 -11.98 -9.89
CA ILE A 260 11.10 -13.19 -9.10
C ILE A 260 10.58 -14.46 -9.81
N LEU A 261 9.37 -14.41 -10.38
CA LEU A 261 8.82 -15.54 -11.12
C LEU A 261 9.63 -15.86 -12.39
N LEU A 262 10.09 -14.84 -13.11
CA LEU A 262 10.97 -15.01 -14.27
C LEU A 262 12.31 -15.62 -13.89
N ILE A 263 12.98 -15.08 -12.85
CA ILE A 263 14.25 -15.61 -12.33
C ILE A 263 14.08 -17.07 -11.91
N ARG A 264 13.00 -17.39 -11.18
CA ARG A 264 12.70 -18.77 -10.77
C ARG A 264 12.53 -19.70 -11.97
N LYS A 265 11.81 -19.26 -13.02
CA LYS A 265 11.65 -20.04 -14.25
C LYS A 265 12.98 -20.26 -14.98
N LEU A 266 13.85 -19.25 -15.05
CA LEU A 266 15.18 -19.37 -15.65
C LEU A 266 16.06 -20.37 -14.90
N ILE A 267 16.08 -20.30 -13.56
CA ILE A 267 16.85 -21.22 -12.72
C ILE A 267 16.34 -22.66 -12.87
N MET A 268 15.02 -22.87 -12.78
CA MET A 268 14.43 -24.21 -12.93
C MET A 268 14.55 -24.76 -14.36
N GLY A 269 14.42 -23.92 -15.38
CA GLY A 269 14.58 -24.29 -16.79
C GLY A 269 16.01 -24.75 -17.11
N ASN A 270 17.01 -24.03 -16.61
CA ASN A 270 18.41 -24.42 -16.75
C ASN A 270 18.75 -25.71 -15.98
N PHE A 271 18.09 -25.96 -14.85
CA PHE A 271 18.26 -27.21 -14.09
C PHE A 271 17.66 -28.41 -14.83
N LEU A 272 16.49 -28.26 -15.47
CA LEU A 272 15.84 -29.31 -16.27
C LEU A 272 16.60 -29.63 -17.56
N LEU A 273 17.21 -28.64 -18.21
CA LEU A 273 18.09 -28.85 -19.36
C LEU A 273 19.38 -29.60 -18.99
N LYS A 274 19.85 -29.47 -17.74
CA LYS A 274 21.02 -30.20 -17.23
C LYS A 274 20.74 -31.66 -16.86
N ILE A 275 19.46 -32.06 -16.71
CA ILE A 275 19.03 -33.40 -16.28
C ILE A 275 18.54 -34.25 -17.47
N ARG A 276 18.52 -33.73 -18.70
CA ARG A 276 18.42 -34.59 -19.90
C ARG A 276 19.83 -35.01 -20.33
N PRO A 277 20.32 -36.20 -19.92
CA PRO A 277 21.43 -36.80 -20.64
C PRO A 277 20.93 -37.12 -22.06
N ASN A 278 21.73 -36.72 -23.05
CA ASN A 278 21.69 -37.33 -24.38
C ASN A 278 22.00 -38.83 -24.25
#